data_AF-A0A916FEK4-F1
#
_entry.id   AF-A0A916FEK4-F1
#
_cell.length_a   1.000
_cell.length_b   1.000
_cell.length_c   1.000
_cell.angle_alpha   90.00
_cell.angle_beta   90.00
_cell.angle_gamma   90.00
#
_symmetry.space_group_name_H-M   'P 1'
#
loop_
_entity.id
_entity.type
_entity.pdbx_description
1 polymer ?
#
loop_
_entity_poly.entity_id
_entity_poly.type
_entity_poly.pdbx_seq_one_letter_code
_entity_poly.pdbx_strand_id
1 'polypeptide(L)' 'MPVPRSRQFTYILRVWREDADTPWRAAVQSAATGDRTYFAALEDVCRFLHTLTGATPAVPTASTHDDTSFHV' A
#
# COMPACT_ATOMS: atom_id res chain seq x y z
N MET A 1 -13.01 -36.15 5.06
CA MET A 1 -12.13 -35.29 4.26
C MET A 1 -11.74 -34.08 5.11
N PRO A 2 -10.47 -33.86 5.45
CA PRO A 2 -10.05 -32.60 6.07
C PRO A 2 -10.11 -31.49 5.00
N VAL A 3 -10.74 -30.36 5.32
CA VAL A 3 -10.72 -29.18 4.46
C VAL A 3 -9.29 -28.61 4.42
N PRO A 4 -8.70 -28.38 3.23
CA PRO A 4 -7.42 -27.71 3.15
C PRO A 4 -7.59 -26.30 3.72
N ARG A 5 -6.81 -25.97 4.77
CA ARG A 5 -6.78 -24.62 5.31
C ARG A 5 -6.05 -23.75 4.31
N SER A 6 -6.78 -22.84 3.66
CA SER A 6 -6.17 -21.77 2.88
C SER A 6 -5.21 -20.99 3.79
N ARG A 7 -3.96 -20.88 3.37
CA ARG A 7 -2.95 -20.10 4.11
C ARG A 7 -3.35 -18.63 4.03
N GLN A 8 -3.71 -18.04 5.16
CA GLN A 8 -4.06 -16.63 5.27
C GLN A 8 -2.88 -15.85 5.87
N PHE A 9 -2.53 -14.73 5.25
CA PHE A 9 -1.59 -13.76 5.79
C PHE A 9 -2.36 -12.52 6.24
N THR A 10 -2.30 -12.21 7.53
CA THR A 10 -3.04 -11.09 8.15
C THR A 10 -2.05 -10.08 8.72
N TYR A 11 -2.33 -8.80 8.50
CA TYR A 11 -1.50 -7.69 8.98
C TYR A 11 -2.37 -6.65 9.69
N ILE A 12 -1.82 -5.99 10.70
CA ILE A 12 -2.43 -4.87 11.41
C ILE A 12 -1.72 -3.60 10.94
N LEU A 13 -2.46 -2.66 10.36
CA LEU A 13 -1.99 -1.32 10.03
C LEU A 13 -2.41 -0.35 11.13
N ARG A 14 -1.45 0.41 11.65
CA ARG A 14 -1.68 1.53 12.57
C ARG A 14 -1.24 2.81 11.89
N VAL A 15 -2.07 3.83 11.97
CA VAL A 15 -1.80 5.16 11.43
C VAL A 15 -2.15 6.16 12.54
N TRP A 16 -1.22 7.05 12.87
CA TRP A 16 -1.39 8.01 13.96
C TRP A 16 -0.59 9.28 13.69
N ARG A 17 -0.92 10.34 14.42
CA ARG A 17 -0.12 11.57 14.55
C ARG A 17 -0.21 12.01 16.01
N GLU A 18 0.81 12.70 16.49
CA GLU A 18 0.89 13.11 17.89
C GLU A 18 0.00 14.33 18.14
N ASP A 19 0.09 15.31 17.24
CA ASP A 19 -0.71 16.54 17.24
C ASP A 19 -1.28 16.83 15.84
N ALA A 20 -2.19 17.80 15.75
CA ALA A 20 -2.80 18.24 14.50
C ALA A 20 -1.77 18.71 13.46
N ASP A 21 -0.67 19.32 13.92
CA ASP A 21 0.37 19.92 13.09
C ASP A 21 1.56 18.98 12.84
N THR A 22 1.52 17.75 13.37
CA THR A 22 2.60 16.76 13.18
C THR A 22 2.34 15.86 11.97
N PRO A 23 3.41 15.41 11.28
CA PRO A 23 3.28 14.44 10.20
C PRO A 23 2.62 13.13 10.67
N TRP A 24 1.88 12.50 9.78
CA TRP A 24 1.33 11.16 10.01
C TRP A 24 2.45 10.12 10.05
N ARG A 25 2.40 9.27 11.07
CA ARG A 25 3.24 8.10 11.25
C ARG A 25 2.41 6.84 11.04
N ALA A 26 3.09 5.74 10.76
CA ALA A 26 2.44 4.46 10.59
C ALA A 26 3.31 3.29 11.01
N ALA A 27 2.67 2.15 11.25
CA ALA A 27 3.32 0.89 11.49
C ALA A 27 2.49 -0.27 10.94
N VAL A 28 3.16 -1.24 10.34
CA VAL A 28 2.55 -2.49 9.89
C VAL A 28 3.09 -3.61 10.75
N GLN A 29 2.20 -4.45 11.27
CA GLN A 29 2.54 -5.61 12.08
C GLN A 29 1.98 -6.90 11.46
N SER A 30 2.82 -7.92 11.34
CA SER A 30 2.39 -9.29 10.99
C SER A 30 1.59 -9.90 12.14
N ALA A 31 0.37 -10.35 11.87
CA ALA A 31 -0.45 -11.05 12.88
C ALA A 31 0.08 -12.46 13.17
N ALA A 32 0.84 -13.05 12.24
CA ALA A 32 1.37 -14.41 12.37
C ALA A 32 2.68 -14.46 13.18
N THR A 33 3.56 -13.48 13.00
CA THR A 33 4.89 -13.45 13.63
C THR A 33 5.03 -12.38 14.70
N GLY A 34 4.18 -11.35 14.68
CA GLY A 34 4.30 -10.19 15.55
C GLY A 34 5.31 -9.15 15.06
N ASP A 35 6.07 -9.42 13.99
CA ASP A 35 7.06 -8.51 13.44
C ASP A 35 6.41 -7.18 13.04
N ARG A 36 7.08 -6.08 13.41
CA ARG A 36 6.56 -4.73 13.20
C ARG A 36 7.57 -3.86 12.47
N THR A 37 7.10 -3.17 11.43
CA THR A 37 7.85 -2.16 10.68
C THR A 37 7.22 -0.80 10.92
N TYR A 38 8.03 0.22 11.22
CA TYR A 38 7.60 1.59 11.47
C TYR A 38 7.94 2.48 10.28
N PHE A 39 7.08 3.47 10.02
CA PHE A 39 7.19 4.40 8.90
C PHE A 39 6.99 5.83 9.39
N ALA A 40 7.87 6.73 8.93
CA ALA A 40 7.80 8.15 9.22
C ALA A 40 6.93 8.94 8.23
N ALA A 41 6.60 8.33 7.08
CA ALA A 41 5.77 8.90 6.03
C ALA A 41 4.76 7.86 5.53
N LEU A 42 3.58 8.30 5.11
CA LEU A 42 2.50 7.42 4.69
C LEU A 42 2.79 6.78 3.32
N GLU A 43 3.52 7.50 2.46
CA GLU A 43 3.93 7.06 1.12
C GLU A 43 4.80 5.79 1.19
N ASP A 44 5.66 5.70 2.21
CA ASP A 44 6.51 4.53 2.42
C ASP A 44 5.69 3.30 2.83
N VAL A 45 4.60 3.49 3.58
CA VAL A 45 3.64 2.41 3.90
C VAL A 45 2.98 1.91 2.64
N CYS A 46 2.51 2.79 1.76
CA CYS A 46 1.88 2.41 0.50
C CYS A 46 2.86 1.59 -0.36
N ARG A 47 4.12 2.05 -0.50
CA ARG A 47 5.17 1.32 -1.23
C ARG A 47 5.43 -0.06 -0.63
N PHE A 48 5.47 -0.15 0.69
CA PHE A 48 5.60 -1.41 1.41
C PHE A 48 4.43 -2.36 1.12
N LEU A 49 3.18 -1.87 1.18
CA LEU A 49 1.98 -2.68 0.90
C LEU A 49 1.93 -3.18 -0.55
N HIS A 50 2.35 -2.37 -1.52
CA HIS A 50 2.47 -2.79 -2.91
C HIS A 50 3.50 -3.91 -3.08
N THR A 51 4.66 -3.75 -2.45
CA THR A 51 5.73 -4.77 -2.45
C THR A 51 5.25 -6.06 -1.79
N LEU A 52 4.54 -5.95 -0.66
CA LEU A 52 4.05 -7.08 0.13
C LEU A 52 2.98 -7.90 -0.60
N THR A 53 2.08 -7.22 -1.33
CA THR A 53 0.97 -7.87 -2.05
C THR A 53 1.34 -8.32 -3.46
N GLY A 54 2.56 -8.04 -3.92
CA GLY A 54 2.97 -8.29 -5.30
C GLY A 54 2.21 -7.45 -6.32
N ALA A 55 1.45 -6.44 -5.86
CA ALA A 55 0.82 -5.46 -6.72
C ALA A 55 1.92 -4.58 -7.30
N THR A 56 2.40 -4.94 -8.49
CA THR A 56 3.18 -4.02 -9.32
C THR A 56 2.29 -2.80 -9.50
N PRO A 57 2.72 -1.58 -9.10
CA PRO A 57 1.94 -0.39 -9.40
C PRO A 57 1.74 -0.40 -10.90
N ALA A 58 0.49 -0.53 -11.35
CA ALA A 58 0.16 -0.39 -12.74
C ALA A 58 0.69 0.98 -13.14
N VAL A 59 1.76 0.98 -13.94
CA VAL A 59 2.22 2.19 -14.60
C VAL A 59 0.97 2.76 -15.23
N PRO A 60 0.53 3.99 -14.90
CA PRO A 60 -0.54 4.60 -15.64
C PRO A 60 0.03 4.74 -17.04
N THR A 61 -0.30 3.81 -17.93
CA THR A 61 -0.14 3.99 -19.35
C THR A 61 -0.91 5.26 -19.58
N ALA A 62 -0.17 6.36 -19.79
CA ALA A 62 -0.76 7.59 -20.25
C ALA A 62 -1.59 7.15 -21.45
N SER A 63 -2.90 7.16 -21.30
CA SER A 63 -3.79 7.31 -22.44
C SER A 63 -3.37 8.66 -22.98
N THR A 64 -2.37 8.62 -23.86
CA THR A 64 -2.04 9.67 -24.80
C THR A 64 -3.36 9.95 -25.50
N HIS A 65 -4.10 10.90 -24.96
CA HIS A 65 -5.19 11.56 -25.66
C HIS A 65 -4.50 12.54 -26.62
N ASP A 66 -3.82 11.97 -27.60
CA ASP A 66 -3.42 12.66 -28.81
C ASP A 66 -4.41 12.16 -29.86
N ASP A 67 -5.48 12.93 -30.05
CA ASP A 67 -5.98 13.26 -31.37
C ASP A 67 -7.14 14.25 -31.21
N THR A 68 -6.83 15.54 -31.15
CA THR A 68 -7.69 16.53 -31.81
C THR A 68 -6.83 17.70 -32.26
N SER A 69 -6.03 17.46 -33.29
CA SER A 69 -5.39 18.53 -34.06
C SER A 69 -6.07 18.68 -35.43
N PHE A 70 -6.80 19.79 -35.55
CA PHE A 70 -7.08 20.61 -36.74
C PHE A 70 -7.93 20.00 -37.89
N HIS A 71 -8.89 20.70 -38.50
CA HIS A 71 -8.69 21.93 -39.28
C HIS A 71 -9.99 22.74 -39.53
N VAL A 72 -9.82 24.07 -39.57
CA VAL A 72 -10.58 25.14 -40.29
C VAL A 72 -12.07 25.33 -39.97
#